data_AF-A0A832IXB3-F1
#
_entry.id   AF-A0A832IXB3-F1
#
_cell.length_a   1.000
_cell.length_b   1.000
_cell.length_c   1.000
_cell.angle_alpha   90.00
_cell.angle_beta   90.00
_cell.angle_gamma   90.00
#
_symmetry.space_group_name_H-M   'P 1'
#
loop_
_entity.id
_entity.type
_entity.pdbx_description
1 polymer ?
#
loop_
_entity_poly.entity_id
_entity_poly.type
_entity_poly.pdbx_seq_one_letter_code
_entity_poly.pdbx_strand_id
1 'polypeptide(L)' 'MKHGITINAIEPGPIAHMTLEEAIDAVRNGRIHQKQKKLVAHDVAELIAFLCTEKARFISGSVFVFPKLD' A
#
# COMPACT_ATOMS: atom_id res chain seq x y z
N MET A 1 17.35 17.13 -6.03
CA MET A 1 16.49 17.47 -4.87
C MET A 1 17.21 18.48 -3.99
N LYS A 2 16.72 19.72 -3.93
CA LYS A 2 17.41 20.80 -3.20
C LYS A 2 17.47 20.58 -1.68
N HIS A 3 16.55 19.81 -1.12
CA HIS A 3 16.40 19.57 0.32
C HIS A 3 16.43 18.10 0.74
N GLY A 4 16.67 17.16 -0.20
CA GLY A 4 16.62 15.73 0.10
C GLY A 4 15.23 15.17 0.45
N ILE A 5 14.17 15.94 0.22
CA ILE A 5 12.77 15.52 0.46
C ILE A 5 12.23 14.81 -0.78
N THR A 6 11.70 13.60 -0.61
CA THR A 6 10.91 12.87 -1.61
C THR A 6 9.43 13.24 -1.49
N ILE A 7 8.74 13.32 -2.62
CA ILE A 7 7.28 13.53 -2.68
C ILE A 7 6.73 12.55 -3.70
N ASN A 8 5.74 11.75 -3.33
CA ASN A 8 5.09 10.78 -4.20
C ASN A 8 3.58 10.79 -3.97
N ALA A 9 2.82 10.25 -4.92
CA ALA A 9 1.37 10.07 -4.80
C ALA A 9 1.00 8.60 -4.99
N ILE A 10 -0.05 8.15 -4.30
CA ILE A 10 -0.61 6.81 -4.43
C ILE A 10 -2.08 6.95 -4.81
N GLU A 11 -2.47 6.28 -5.90
CA GLU A 11 -3.83 6.17 -6.40
C GLU A 11 -4.28 4.71 -6.20
N PRO A 12 -5.05 4.42 -5.14
CA PRO A 12 -5.43 3.05 -4.81
C PRO A 12 -6.74 2.57 -5.46
N GLY A 13 -7.46 3.44 -6.17
CA GLY A 13 -8.84 3.19 -6.54
C GLY A 13 -9.76 2.97 -5.33
N PRO A 14 -10.95 2.39 -5.55
CA PRO A 14 -11.84 2.01 -4.47
C PRO A 14 -11.26 0.87 -3.62
N ILE A 15 -11.13 1.09 -2.32
CA ILE A 15 -10.68 0.08 -1.37
C ILE A 15 -11.86 -0.47 -0.56
N ALA A 16 -11.78 -1.74 -0.17
CA ALA A 16 -12.73 -2.39 0.71
C ALA A 16 -12.44 -2.06 2.18
N HIS A 17 -13.49 -2.09 3.00
CA HIS A 17 -13.36 -2.03 4.45
C HIS A 17 -12.82 -3.36 4.99
N MET A 18 -11.99 -3.28 6.02
CA MET A 18 -11.43 -4.42 6.74
C MET A 18 -11.48 -4.11 8.24
N THR A 19 -11.96 -5.07 9.04
CA THR A 19 -11.97 -4.91 10.51
C THR A 19 -10.59 -5.18 11.11
N LEU A 20 -10.41 -4.81 12.38
CA LEU A 20 -9.16 -5.08 13.09
C LEU A 20 -8.87 -6.59 13.18
N GLU A 21 -9.89 -7.40 13.45
CA GLU A 21 -9.77 -8.85 13.54
C GLU A 21 -9.35 -9.47 12.20
N GLU A 22 -9.94 -9.02 11.10
CA GLU A 22 -9.57 -9.43 9.74
C GLU A 22 -8.14 -9.02 9.39
N ALA A 23 -7.71 -7.81 9.79
CA ALA A 23 -6.33 -7.36 9.60
C ALA A 23 -5.32 -8.22 10.39
N ILE A 24 -5.64 -8.54 11.65
CA ILE A 24 -4.79 -9.42 12.47
C ILE A 24 -4.69 -10.82 11.85
N ASP A 25 -5.79 -11.38 11.35
CA ASP A 25 -5.78 -12.69 10.69
C ASP A 25 -5.01 -12.67 9.36
N ALA A 26 -5.16 -11.61 8.57
CA ALA A 26 -4.43 -11.42 7.31
C ALA A 26 -2.91 -11.44 7.52
N VAL A 27 -2.41 -10.77 8.56
CA VAL A 27 -0.97 -10.73 8.90
C VAL A 27 -0.48 -12.06 9.49
N ARG A 28 -1.26 -12.70 10.36
CA ARG A 28 -0.82 -13.91 11.08
C ARG A 28 -0.93 -15.19 10.25
N ASN A 29 -2.01 -15.33 9.47
CA ASN A 29 -2.37 -16.57 8.82
C ASN A 29 -2.35 -16.47 7.28
N GLY A 30 -2.38 -15.27 6.70
CA GLY A 30 -2.31 -15.04 5.25
C GLY A 30 -3.52 -15.52 4.43
N ARG A 31 -4.48 -16.23 5.05
CA ARG A 31 -5.61 -16.88 4.36
C ARG A 31 -6.66 -15.90 3.85
N ILE A 32 -6.87 -14.79 4.56
CA ILE A 32 -7.77 -13.72 4.11
C ILE A 32 -7.17 -12.97 2.93
N HIS A 33 -5.86 -12.72 2.94
CA HIS A 33 -5.16 -11.99 1.89
C HIS A 33 -5.18 -12.74 0.54
N GLN A 34 -5.02 -14.06 0.55
CA GLN A 34 -5.08 -14.88 -0.68
C GLN A 34 -6.47 -14.93 -1.35
N LYS A 35 -7.54 -14.64 -0.60
CA LYS A 35 -8.92 -14.63 -1.12
C LYS A 35 -9.41 -13.23 -1.48
N GLN A 36 -8.61 -12.19 -1.23
CA GLN A 36 -9.02 -10.82 -1.48
C GLN A 36 -9.10 -10.52 -2.98
N LYS A 37 -10.32 -10.22 -3.43
CA LYS A 37 -10.61 -9.72 -4.78
C LYS A 37 -10.53 -8.19 -4.89
N LYS A 38 -10.32 -7.50 -3.76
CA LYS A 38 -10.32 -6.04 -3.67
C LYS A 38 -9.21 -5.60 -2.74
N LEU A 39 -8.59 -4.48 -3.10
CA LEU A 39 -7.61 -3.78 -2.28
C LEU A 39 -8.22 -3.34 -0.95
N VAL A 40 -7.43 -3.34 0.11
CA VAL A 40 -7.74 -2.82 1.44
C VAL A 40 -6.71 -1.79 1.86
N ALA A 41 -6.98 -1.09 2.96
CA ALA A 41 -6.08 -0.07 3.50
C ALA A 41 -4.66 -0.61 3.79
N HIS A 42 -4.53 -1.89 4.14
CA HIS A 42 -3.24 -2.53 4.42
C HIS A 42 -2.31 -2.55 3.19
N ASP A 43 -2.86 -2.77 1.98
CA ASP A 43 -2.08 -2.81 0.74
C ASP A 43 -1.43 -1.45 0.45
N VAL A 44 -2.20 -0.38 0.67
CA VAL A 44 -1.72 1.00 0.54
C VAL A 44 -0.68 1.33 1.62
N ALA A 45 -0.94 0.90 2.86
CA ALA A 45 -0.03 1.13 3.98
C ALA A 45 1.34 0.48 3.77
N GLU A 46 1.40 -0.71 3.14
CA GLU A 46 2.65 -1.38 2.82
C GLU A 46 3.49 -0.59 1.81
N LEU A 47 2.86 -0.04 0.77
CA LEU A 47 3.55 0.83 -0.19
C LEU A 47 4.02 2.14 0.46
N ILE A 48 3.20 2.76 1.32
CA ILE A 48 3.60 3.93 2.11
C ILE A 48 4.84 3.60 2.95
N ALA A 49 4.80 2.47 3.67
CA ALA A 49 5.92 2.05 4.52
C ALA A 49 7.20 1.90 3.71
N PHE A 50 7.14 1.31 2.51
CA PHE A 50 8.27 1.21 1.59
C PHE A 50 8.80 2.59 1.15
N LEU A 51 7.92 3.49 0.70
CA LEU A 51 8.27 4.83 0.25
C LEU A 51 8.91 5.70 1.35
N CYS A 52 8.62 5.40 2.61
CA CYS A 52 9.23 6.03 3.78
C CYS A 52 10.58 5.42 4.20
N THR A 53 11.13 4.46 3.45
CA THR A 53 12.46 3.89 3.74
C THR A 53 13.57 4.47 2.86
N GLU A 54 14.82 4.31 3.30
CA GLU A 54 16.01 4.62 2.48
C GLU A 54 16.09 3.83 1.17
N LYS A 55 15.41 2.67 1.08
CA LYS A 55 15.35 1.89 -0.17
C LYS A 55 14.62 2.66 -1.28
N ALA A 56 13.73 3.58 -0.92
CA ALA A 56 12.98 4.43 -1.85
C ALA A 56 13.60 5.83 -2.05
N ARG A 57 14.83 6.10 -1.57
CA ARG A 57 15.44 7.44 -1.59
C ARG A 57 15.59 8.10 -2.97
N PHE A 58 15.53 7.31 -4.05
CA PHE A 58 15.59 7.81 -5.43
C PHE A 58 14.22 7.85 -6.11
N ILE A 59 13.15 7.58 -5.38
CA ILE A 59 11.77 7.59 -5.86
C ILE A 59 11.11 8.90 -5.42
N SER A 60 10.88 9.80 -6.36
CA SER A 60 10.19 11.07 -6.12
C SER A 60 9.55 11.60 -7.39
N GLY A 61 8.50 12.41 -7.23
CA GLY A 61 7.66 12.90 -8.31
C GLY A 61 6.87 11.79 -9.01
N SER A 62 6.73 10.62 -8.36
CA SER A 62 6.09 9.45 -8.95
C SER A 62 4.65 9.29 -8.48
N VAL A 63 3.81 8.72 -9.35
CA VAL A 63 2.43 8.32 -9.04
C VAL A 63 2.35 6.80 -9.13
N PHE A 64 1.96 6.17 -8.03
CA PHE A 64 1.76 4.72 -7.94
C PHE A 64 0.28 4.39 -8.06
N VAL A 65 -0.09 3.70 -9.13
CA VAL A 65 -1.46 3.27 -9.39
C VAL A 65 -1.57 1.79 -9.07
N PHE A 66 -2.52 1.41 -8.22
CA PHE A 66 -2.80 -0.01 -8.01
C PHE A 66 -3.57 -0.59 -9.20
N PRO A 67 -3.24 -1.82 -9.63
CA PRO A 67 -3.95 -2.46 -10.73
C PRO A 67 -5.40 -2.70 -10.34
N LYS A 68 -6.31 -2.58 -11.34
CA LYS A 68 -7.69 -3.05 -11.17
C LYS A 68 -7.65 -4.56 -10.98
N LEU A 69 -8.25 -5.03 -9.89
CA LEU A 69 -8.55 -6.43 -9.69
C LEU A 69 -9.92 -6.68 -10.32
N ASP A 70 -9.93 -7.38 -11.45
CA ASP A 70 -11.14 -7.79 -12.19
C ASP A 70 -11.87 -8.95 -11.49
#